data_AF-A0A1Q9MWC3-F1
#
_entry.id   AF-A0A1Q9MWC3-F1
#
_cell.length_a   1.000
_cell.length_b   1.000
_cell.length_c   1.000
_cell.angle_alpha   90.00
_cell.angle_beta   90.00
_cell.angle_gamma   90.00
#
_symmetry.space_group_name_H-M   'P 1'
#
loop_
_entity.id
_entity.type
_entity.pdbx_description
1 polymer ?
#
loop_
_entity_poly.entity_id
_entity_poly.type
_entity_poly.pdbx_seq_one_letter_code
_entity_poly.pdbx_strand_id
1 'polypeptide(L)'
;MSQEEKMLEELQKIRELLTPPPPPPALEYKKGDKGILAEFKDFLQKFKVLGLAVAFIMGVYLGNLVQSLVNALILPLIGLLIPGLDNLSTLGVPVTLFDPEKPQIFAIGPFLSSIITFIIVAFVIFLIVKLSKRWGIE
;
A
#
# COMPACT_ATOMS: atom_id res chain seq x y z
N MET A 1 -72.13 -15.03 26.10
CA MET A 1 -71.10 -15.30 27.10
C MET A 1 -71.55 -14.77 28.45
N SER A 2 -71.52 -15.63 29.47
CA SER A 2 -71.72 -15.29 30.88
C SER A 2 -70.61 -14.33 31.36
N GLN A 3 -70.91 -13.50 32.35
CA GLN A 3 -69.93 -12.61 33.00
C GLN A 3 -68.73 -13.40 33.57
N GLU A 4 -68.99 -14.64 34.00
CA GLU A 4 -67.98 -15.56 34.50
C GLU A 4 -67.00 -15.98 33.40
N GLU A 5 -67.49 -16.23 32.18
CA GLU A 5 -66.64 -16.58 31.04
C GLU A 5 -65.70 -15.43 30.66
N LYS A 6 -66.21 -14.19 30.67
CA LYS A 6 -65.39 -13.00 30.44
C LYS A 6 -64.34 -12.79 31.53
N MET A 7 -64.70 -13.05 32.79
CA MET A 7 -63.77 -12.94 33.91
C MET A 7 -62.66 -14.00 33.83
N LEU A 8 -62.99 -15.23 33.43
CA LEU A 8 -62.02 -16.29 33.23
C LEU A 8 -61.08 -16.00 32.04
N GLU A 9 -61.60 -15.41 30.97
CA GLU A 9 -60.82 -14.98 29.80
C GLU A 9 -59.81 -13.87 30.18
N GLU A 10 -60.24 -12.86 30.94
CA GLU A 10 -59.35 -11.81 31.46
C GLU A 10 -58.27 -12.40 32.40
N LEU A 11 -58.63 -13.35 33.26
CA LEU A 11 -57.67 -14.00 34.16
C LEU A 11 -56.66 -14.87 33.41
N GLN A 12 -57.06 -15.55 32.33
CA GLN A 12 -56.15 -16.30 31.46
C GLN A 12 -55.18 -15.36 30.75
N LYS A 13 -55.68 -14.24 30.22
CA LYS A 13 -54.87 -13.20 29.56
C LYS A 13 -53.86 -12.58 30.51
N ILE A 14 -54.24 -12.32 31.77
CA ILE A 14 -53.32 -11.83 32.80
C ILE A 14 -52.27 -12.89 33.14
N ARG A 15 -52.67 -14.17 33.31
CA ARG A 15 -51.73 -15.27 33.57
C ARG A 15 -50.69 -15.41 32.45
N GLU A 16 -51.12 -15.28 31.20
CA GLU A 16 -50.25 -15.36 30.03
C GLU A 16 -49.29 -14.17 29.96
N LEU A 17 -49.74 -12.95 30.28
CA LEU A 17 -48.88 -11.77 30.38
C LEU A 17 -47.91 -11.81 31.56
N LEU A 18 -48.25 -12.55 32.62
CA LEU A 18 -47.42 -12.72 33.81
C LEU A 18 -46.49 -13.93 33.73
N THR A 19 -46.70 -14.88 32.81
CA THR A 19 -45.67 -15.86 32.45
C THR A 19 -44.65 -15.15 31.57
N PRO A 20 -43.40 -14.92 32.04
CA PRO A 20 -42.38 -14.40 31.15
C PRO A 20 -42.26 -15.38 29.98
N PRO A 21 -42.12 -14.88 28.74
CA PRO A 21 -41.86 -15.76 27.61
C PRO A 21 -40.71 -16.70 27.98
N PRO A 22 -40.76 -18.00 27.60
CA PRO A 22 -39.67 -18.91 27.87
C PRO A 22 -38.37 -18.22 27.46
N PRO A 23 -37.30 -18.25 28.29
CA PRO A 23 -36.03 -17.63 27.94
C PRO A 23 -35.71 -18.03 26.51
N PRO A 24 -35.40 -17.06 25.61
CA PRO A 24 -34.95 -17.41 24.27
C PRO A 24 -33.95 -18.56 24.40
N PRO A 25 -34.07 -19.63 23.58
CA PRO A 25 -33.14 -20.74 23.64
C PRO A 25 -31.75 -20.15 23.78
N ALA A 26 -31.03 -20.54 24.85
CA ALA A 26 -29.75 -19.93 25.18
C ALA A 26 -28.98 -19.84 23.88
N LEU A 27 -28.74 -18.60 23.40
CA LEU A 27 -28.18 -18.38 22.08
C LEU A 27 -26.95 -19.26 22.04
N GLU A 28 -26.97 -20.29 21.20
CA GLU A 28 -25.86 -21.22 21.08
C GLU A 28 -24.72 -20.37 20.55
N TYR A 29 -23.92 -19.83 21.47
CA TYR A 29 -22.76 -19.04 21.15
C TYR A 29 -21.79 -20.05 20.55
N LYS A 30 -21.92 -20.24 19.24
CA LYS A 30 -20.95 -20.92 18.41
C LYS A 30 -19.73 -20.03 18.47
N LYS A 31 -18.93 -20.22 19.51
CA LYS A 31 -17.61 -19.64 19.66
C LYS A 31 -16.88 -20.03 18.41
N GLY A 32 -16.76 -19.09 17.49
CA GLY A 32 -15.98 -19.29 16.28
C GLY A 32 -14.54 -19.41 16.75
N ASP A 33 -14.07 -20.64 16.97
CA ASP A 33 -12.67 -20.96 17.28
C ASP A 33 -11.79 -20.75 16.04
N LYS A 34 -11.99 -19.66 15.32
CA LYS A 34 -11.03 -19.20 14.33
C LYS A 34 -9.96 -18.47 15.13
N GLY A 35 -8.85 -19.15 15.41
CA GLY A 35 -7.70 -18.49 16.02
C GLY A 35 -7.27 -17.25 15.21
N ILE A 36 -6.51 -16.34 15.83
CA ILE A 36 -6.09 -15.05 15.25
C ILE A 36 -5.57 -15.18 13.80
N LEU A 37 -4.89 -16.28 13.46
CA LEU A 37 -4.42 -16.57 12.10
C LEU A 37 -5.55 -16.75 11.07
N ALA A 38 -6.66 -17.39 11.46
CA ALA A 38 -7.83 -17.55 10.61
C ALA A 38 -8.58 -16.22 10.44
N GLU A 39 -8.68 -15.42 11.50
CA GLU A 39 -9.23 -14.06 11.41
C GLU A 39 -8.38 -13.15 10.52
N PHE A 40 -7.06 -13.26 10.62
CA PHE A 40 -6.12 -12.51 9.78
C PHE A 40 -6.22 -12.93 8.30
N LYS A 41 -6.33 -14.23 8.01
CA LYS A 41 -6.58 -14.72 6.65
C LYS A 41 -7.90 -14.18 6.11
N ASP A 42 -8.97 -14.24 6.91
CA ASP A 42 -10.29 -13.73 6.54
C ASP A 42 -10.23 -12.21 6.29
N PHE A 43 -9.46 -11.47 7.08
CA PHE A 43 -9.19 -10.04 6.86
C PHE A 43 -8.48 -9.79 5.51
N LEU A 44 -7.37 -10.48 5.25
CA LEU A 44 -6.62 -10.31 3.99
C LEU A 44 -7.49 -10.61 2.76
N GLN A 45 -8.37 -11.62 2.86
CA GLN A 45 -9.31 -11.97 1.80
C GLN A 45 -10.42 -10.92 1.65
N LYS A 46 -11.03 -10.49 2.76
CA LYS A 46 -12.13 -9.52 2.77
C LYS A 46 -11.72 -8.16 2.19
N PHE A 47 -10.51 -7.72 2.51
CA PHE A 47 -9.98 -6.43 2.05
C PHE A 47 -9.15 -6.53 0.76
N LYS A 48 -9.05 -7.72 0.14
CA LYS A 48 -8.28 -7.98 -1.09
C LYS A 48 -6.82 -7.46 -1.04
N VAL A 49 -6.23 -7.39 0.16
CA VAL A 49 -4.91 -6.77 0.42
C VAL A 49 -3.78 -7.54 -0.27
N LEU A 50 -3.97 -8.84 -0.50
CA LEU A 50 -2.95 -9.69 -1.11
C LEU A 50 -2.56 -9.22 -2.52
N GLY A 51 -3.53 -8.80 -3.34
CA GLY A 51 -3.25 -8.29 -4.68
C GLY A 51 -2.48 -6.97 -4.66
N LEU A 52 -2.84 -6.07 -3.74
CA LEU A 52 -2.12 -4.81 -3.53
C LEU A 52 -0.68 -5.06 -3.06
N ALA A 53 -0.49 -5.98 -2.13
CA ALA A 53 0.83 -6.33 -1.60
C ALA A 53 1.76 -6.86 -2.71
N VAL A 54 1.25 -7.79 -3.53
CA VAL A 54 2.02 -8.35 -4.66
C VAL A 54 2.37 -7.26 -5.67
N ALA A 55 1.40 -6.42 -6.06
CA ALA A 55 1.63 -5.34 -7.01
C ALA A 55 2.66 -4.32 -6.50
N PHE A 56 2.57 -3.95 -5.22
CA PHE A 56 3.50 -3.00 -4.61
C PHE A 56 4.93 -3.57 -4.54
N ILE A 57 5.10 -4.79 -4.05
CA ILE A 57 6.41 -5.44 -3.96
C ILE A 57 7.02 -5.57 -5.36
N MET A 58 6.26 -6.10 -6.33
CA MET A 58 6.73 -6.22 -7.71
C MET A 58 7.10 -4.85 -8.31
N GLY A 59 6.31 -3.82 -8.05
CA GLY A 59 6.60 -2.45 -8.49
C GLY A 59 7.91 -1.90 -7.92
N VAL A 60 8.18 -2.11 -6.63
CA VAL A 60 9.44 -1.71 -5.97
C VAL A 60 10.63 -2.43 -6.60
N TYR A 61 10.56 -3.75 -6.74
CA TYR A 61 11.67 -4.53 -7.32
C TYR A 61 11.90 -4.21 -8.81
N LEU A 62 10.83 -4.00 -9.58
CA LEU A 62 10.94 -3.58 -10.98
C LEU A 62 11.58 -2.19 -11.09
N GLY A 63 11.18 -1.24 -10.24
CA GLY A 63 11.80 0.08 -10.16
C GLY A 63 13.30 0.00 -9.89
N ASN A 64 13.70 -0.82 -8.90
CA ASN A 64 15.10 -1.05 -8.57
C ASN A 64 15.89 -1.69 -9.72
N LEU A 65 15.29 -2.64 -10.44
CA LEU A 65 15.92 -3.28 -11.61
C LEU A 65 16.18 -2.27 -12.72
N VAL A 66 15.18 -1.43 -13.04
CA VAL A 66 15.34 -0.37 -14.06
C VAL A 66 16.38 0.66 -13.61
N GLN A 67 16.37 1.05 -12.34
CA GLN A 67 17.36 1.99 -11.81
C GLN A 67 18.78 1.41 -11.89
N SER A 68 18.95 0.13 -11.59
CA SER A 68 20.24 -0.57 -11.73
C SER A 68 20.70 -0.59 -13.19
N LEU A 69 19.80 -0.90 -14.13
CA LEU A 69 20.10 -0.86 -15.57
C LEU A 69 20.58 0.54 -16.01
N VAL A 70 19.89 1.58 -15.56
CA VAL A 70 20.26 2.97 -15.88
C VAL A 70 21.62 3.30 -15.30
N ASN A 71 21.84 3.01 -14.02
CA ASN A 71 23.07 3.37 -13.33
C ASN A 71 24.28 2.57 -13.84
N ALA A 72 24.09 1.29 -14.16
CA ALA A 72 25.18 0.40 -14.54
C ALA A 72 25.54 0.46 -16.03
N LEU A 73 24.57 0.74 -16.91
CA LEU A 73 24.80 0.72 -18.36
C LEU A 73 24.58 2.10 -19.00
N ILE A 74 23.44 2.73 -18.74
CA ILE A 74 23.05 3.96 -19.46
C ILE A 74 23.88 5.16 -19.02
N LEU A 75 24.08 5.38 -17.72
CA LEU A 75 24.88 6.51 -17.21
C LEU A 75 26.34 6.43 -17.69
N PRO A 76 27.05 5.30 -17.63
CA PRO A 76 28.40 5.19 -18.18
C PRO A 76 28.45 5.45 -19.69
N LEU A 77 27.48 4.95 -20.46
CA LEU A 77 27.41 5.19 -21.90
C LEU A 77 27.21 6.67 -22.24
N ILE A 78 26.34 7.36 -21.49
CA ILE A 78 26.10 8.79 -21.69
C ILE A 78 27.32 9.61 -21.24
N GLY A 79 27.97 9.25 -20.13
CA GLY A 79 29.20 9.91 -19.67
C GLY A 79 30.33 9.84 -20.69
N LEU A 80 30.43 8.72 -21.42
CA LEU A 80 31.40 8.55 -22.51
C LEU A 80 31.09 9.44 -23.72
N LEU A 81 29.81 9.70 -24.01
CA LEU A 81 29.36 10.53 -25.14
C LEU A 81 29.33 12.03 -24.81
N ILE A 82 29.17 12.40 -23.54
CA ILE A 82 29.12 13.78 -23.06
C ILE A 82 30.22 13.96 -22.01
N PRO A 83 31.46 14.31 -22.43
CA PRO A 83 32.56 14.55 -21.52
C PRO A 83 32.18 15.68 -20.54
N GLY A 84 32.07 15.37 -19.25
CA GLY A 84 31.72 16.34 -18.20
C GLY A 84 30.41 16.08 -17.45
N LEU A 85 29.59 15.11 -17.87
CA LEU A 85 28.42 14.69 -17.09
C LEU A 85 28.84 14.01 -15.77
N ASP A 86 29.96 13.30 -15.80
CA ASP A 86 30.65 12.69 -14.65
C ASP A 86 31.08 13.76 -13.64
N ASN A 87 31.40 14.98 -14.13
CA ASN A 87 31.82 16.12 -13.33
C ASN A 87 30.65 16.87 -12.68
N LEU A 88 29.39 16.57 -13.00
CA LEU A 88 28.24 17.18 -12.32
C LEU A 88 28.07 16.65 -10.90
N SER A 89 28.49 15.41 -10.65
CA SER A 89 28.53 14.80 -9.32
C SER A 89 29.62 15.38 -8.43
N THR A 90 30.68 15.95 -9.05
CA THR A 90 31.83 16.57 -8.39
C THR A 90 31.74 18.10 -8.35
N LEU A 91 30.80 18.72 -9.07
CA LEU A 91 30.43 20.14 -8.97
C LEU A 91 29.61 20.40 -7.69
N GLY A 92 30.30 20.39 -6.55
CA GLY A 92 29.84 21.00 -5.31
C GLY A 92 30.50 22.37 -5.15
N VAL A 93 29.72 23.44 -5.03
CA VAL A 93 30.26 24.75 -4.61
C VAL A 93 30.34 24.71 -3.07
N PRO A 94 31.54 24.77 -2.46
CA PRO A 94 31.65 24.91 -1.01
C PRO A 94 31.12 26.29 -0.63
N VAL A 95 30.03 26.33 0.14
CA VAL A 95 29.45 27.56 0.64
C VAL A 95 29.77 27.66 2.13
N THR A 96 30.90 28.28 2.46
CA THR A 96 31.30 28.59 3.85
C THR A 96 30.60 29.87 4.31
N LEU A 97 29.28 29.82 4.50
CA LEU A 97 28.53 31.00 4.97
C LEU A 97 28.40 31.09 6.50
N PHE A 98 28.63 30.01 7.25
CA PHE A 98 28.27 29.98 8.67
C PHE A 98 29.36 29.44 9.62
N ASP A 99 30.28 28.58 9.18
CA ASP A 99 31.34 28.04 10.05
C ASP A 99 32.57 27.59 9.22
N PRO A 100 33.78 28.12 9.47
CA PRO A 100 35.02 27.65 8.84
C PRO A 100 35.38 26.20 9.18
N GLU A 101 34.91 25.67 10.32
CA GLU A 101 35.21 24.29 10.75
C GLU A 101 34.13 23.28 10.32
N LYS A 102 32.95 23.75 9.86
CA LYS A 102 31.86 22.91 9.34
C LYS A 102 31.20 23.53 8.10
N PRO A 103 31.82 23.42 6.92
CA PRO A 103 31.20 23.88 5.69
C PRO A 103 29.88 23.13 5.42
N GLN A 104 28.77 23.87 5.37
CA GLN A 104 27.50 23.34 4.84
C GLN A 104 27.57 23.34 3.31
N ILE A 105 27.69 22.14 2.74
CA ILE A 105 27.73 21.95 1.30
C ILE A 105 26.29 21.97 0.78
N PHE A 106 25.91 23.01 0.03
CA PHE A 106 24.69 22.98 -0.75
C PHE A 106 24.85 21.97 -1.88
N ALA A 107 24.16 20.83 -1.77
CA ALA A 107 24.23 19.69 -2.69
C ALA A 107 23.47 19.96 -4.02
N ILE A 108 23.76 21.10 -4.67
CA ILE A 108 23.16 21.49 -5.96
C ILE A 108 23.58 20.50 -7.07
N GLY A 109 24.83 20.05 -7.07
CA GLY A 109 25.34 19.03 -8.00
C GLY A 109 24.59 17.69 -7.88
N PRO A 110 24.52 17.07 -6.68
CA PRO A 110 23.75 15.85 -6.45
C PRO A 110 22.26 15.98 -6.78
N PHE A 111 21.65 17.15 -6.52
CA PHE A 111 20.26 17.41 -6.88
C PHE A 111 20.05 17.42 -8.41
N LEU A 112 20.91 18.14 -9.15
CA LEU A 112 20.82 18.19 -10.61
C LEU A 112 21.12 16.83 -11.26
N SER A 113 22.08 16.09 -10.71
CA SER A 113 22.36 14.70 -11.09
C SER A 113 21.15 13.79 -10.88
N SER A 114 20.41 13.99 -9.78
CA SER A 114 19.17 13.25 -9.50
C SER A 114 18.06 13.58 -10.52
N ILE A 115 17.94 14.83 -10.96
CA ILE A 115 16.99 15.24 -12.01
C ILE A 115 17.34 14.58 -13.34
N ILE A 116 18.62 14.60 -13.73
CA ILE A 116 19.09 13.97 -14.98
C ILE A 116 18.81 12.47 -14.94
N THR A 117 19.13 11.81 -13.83
CA THR A 117 18.86 10.39 -13.62
C THR A 117 17.37 10.08 -13.69
N PHE A 118 16.51 10.93 -13.10
CA PHE A 118 15.06 10.78 -13.18
C PHE A 118 14.54 10.84 -14.62
N ILE A 119 15.00 11.80 -15.41
CA ILE A 119 14.62 11.94 -16.83
C ILE A 119 15.06 10.70 -17.62
N ILE A 120 16.26 10.19 -17.37
CA ILE A 120 16.78 8.98 -18.05
C ILE A 120 15.96 7.75 -17.68
N VAL A 121 15.68 7.54 -16.38
CA VAL A 121 14.85 6.42 -15.92
C VAL A 121 13.46 6.49 -16.53
N ALA A 122 12.82 7.67 -16.52
CA ALA A 122 11.51 7.86 -17.14
C ALA A 122 11.53 7.55 -18.64
N PHE A 123 12.59 7.96 -19.36
CA PHE A 123 12.76 7.66 -20.78
C PHE A 123 12.95 6.16 -21.04
N VAL A 124 13.75 5.47 -20.23
CA VAL A 124 13.96 4.02 -20.35
C VAL A 124 12.67 3.25 -20.08
N ILE A 125 11.91 3.62 -19.03
CA ILE A 125 10.59 3.02 -18.76
C ILE A 125 9.66 3.22 -19.95
N PHE A 126 9.61 4.43 -20.51
CA PHE A 126 8.82 4.72 -21.70
C PHE A 126 9.21 3.82 -22.89
N LEU A 127 10.51 3.61 -23.14
CA LEU A 127 10.97 2.72 -24.20
C LEU A 127 10.54 1.26 -23.95
N ILE A 128 10.63 0.78 -22.71
CA ILE A 128 10.19 -0.58 -22.34
C ILE A 128 8.68 -0.74 -22.59
N VAL A 129 7.85 0.20 -22.13
CA VAL A 129 6.39 0.16 -22.37
C VAL A 129 6.07 0.21 -23.85
N LYS A 130 6.73 1.11 -24.60
CA LYS A 130 6.56 1.22 -26.05
C LYS A 130 6.97 -0.07 -26.77
N LEU A 131 8.03 -0.73 -26.32
CA LEU A 131 8.47 -2.01 -26.87
C LEU A 131 7.49 -3.13 -26.53
N SER A 132 7.00 -3.18 -25.29
CA SER A 132 5.98 -4.13 -24.83
C SER A 132 4.72 -4.03 -25.68
N LYS A 133 4.24 -2.81 -25.92
CA LYS A 133 3.11 -2.53 -26.82
C LYS A 133 3.37 -2.96 -28.27
N ARG A 134 4.61 -2.79 -28.74
CA ARG A 134 5.01 -3.24 -30.09
C ARG A 134 5.05 -4.77 -30.21
N TRP A 135 5.34 -5.46 -29.11
CA TRP A 135 5.47 -6.92 -29.06
C TRP A 135 4.14 -7.62 -28.72
N GLY A 136 3.06 -6.87 -28.53
CA GLY A 136 1.73 -7.42 -28.23
C GLY A 136 1.66 -8.11 -26.87
N ILE A 137 2.51 -7.71 -25.92
CA ILE A 137 2.43 -8.16 -24.52
C ILE A 137 1.37 -7.34 -23.75
N GLU A 138 0.76 -6.37 -24.43
CA GLU A 138 -0.61 -5.90 -24.22
C GLU A 138 -1.45 -6.20 -25.48
#